data_AF-A0A359DG37-F1
#
_entry.id   AF-A0A359DG37-F1
#
_cell.length_a   1.000
_cell.length_b   1.000
_cell.length_c   1.000
_cell.angle_alpha   90.00
_cell.angle_beta   90.00
_cell.angle_gamma   90.00
#
_symmetry.space_group_name_H-M   'P 1'
#
loop_
_entity.id
_entity.type
_entity.pdbx_description
1 polymer ?
#
loop_
_entity_poly.entity_id
_entity_poly.type
_entity_poly.pdbx_seq_one_letter_code
_entity_poly.pdbx_strand_id
1 'polypeptide(L)' 'FAWLDTGTHDSLLEASQYVQTIEHRQGLKVACLEEIAYQQGWIDREQLLKQAKAFGKTGYGQYLFGLAEE' A
#
# COMPACT_ATOMS: atom_id res chain seq x y z
N PHE A 1 3.35 -4.51 -18.03
CA PHE A 1 3.97 -3.29 -17.47
C PHE A 1 3.04 -2.12 -17.75
N ALA A 2 2.77 -1.29 -16.74
CA ALA A 2 2.01 -0.07 -16.89
C ALA A 2 2.92 1.11 -16.52
N TRP A 3 2.88 2.17 -17.33
CA TRP A 3 3.53 3.45 -17.04
C TRP A 3 2.45 4.51 -17.07
N LEU A 4 2.28 5.21 -15.95
CA LEU A 4 1.19 6.15 -15.72
C LEU A 4 1.78 7.55 -15.64
N ASP A 5 1.17 8.50 -16.35
CA ASP A 5 1.55 9.91 -16.32
C ASP A 5 0.59 10.70 -15.43
N THR A 6 1.12 11.55 -14.57
CA THR A 6 0.33 12.46 -13.71
C THR A 6 0.50 13.92 -14.13
N GLY A 7 0.97 14.18 -15.35
CA GLY A 7 1.26 15.52 -15.89
C GLY A 7 0.03 16.36 -16.24
N THR A 8 -1.16 15.76 -16.36
CA THR A 8 -2.43 16.46 -16.58
C THR A 8 -3.50 16.00 -15.61
N HIS A 9 -4.58 16.80 -15.45
CA HIS A 9 -5.71 16.43 -14.58
C HIS A 9 -6.34 15.09 -15.02
N ASP A 10 -6.51 14.89 -16.33
CA ASP A 10 -7.10 13.67 -16.88
C ASP A 10 -6.18 12.46 -16.67
N SER A 11 -4.88 12.62 -16.96
CA SER A 11 -3.91 11.52 -16.81
C SER A 11 -3.72 11.12 -15.33
N LEU A 12 -3.77 12.08 -14.40
CA LEU A 12 -3.77 11.81 -12.96
C LEU A 12 -5.01 11.01 -12.51
N LEU A 13 -6.19 11.35 -13.05
CA LEU A 13 -7.42 10.63 -12.74
C LEU A 13 -7.36 9.19 -13.25
N GLU A 14 -6.89 8.98 -14.48
CA GLU A 14 -6.69 7.64 -15.05
C GLU A 14 -5.69 6.82 -14.23
N ALA A 15 -4.57 7.42 -13.83
CA ALA A 15 -3.57 6.77 -12.98
C ALA A 15 -4.16 6.35 -11.62
N SER A 16 -4.96 7.22 -11.01
CA SER A 16 -5.61 6.95 -9.74
C SER A 16 -6.63 5.81 -9.85
N GLN A 17 -7.44 5.81 -10.91
CA GLN A 17 -8.41 4.74 -11.19
C GLN A 17 -7.72 3.40 -11.46
N TYR A 18 -6.59 3.43 -12.18
CA TYR A 18 -5.79 2.24 -12.43
C TYR A 18 -5.32 1.61 -11.11
N VAL A 19 -4.69 2.40 -10.23
CA VAL A 19 -4.20 1.91 -8.92
C VAL A 19 -5.37 1.38 -8.08
N GLN A 20 -6.45 2.14 -7.97
CA GLN A 20 -7.64 1.74 -7.19
C GLN A 20 -8.21 0.39 -7.66
N THR A 21 -8.31 0.18 -8.98
CA THR A 21 -8.86 -1.04 -9.56
C THR A 21 -7.97 -2.26 -9.27
N ILE A 22 -6.66 -2.09 -9.35
CA ILE A 22 -5.70 -3.15 -9.05
C ILE A 22 -5.77 -3.52 -7.56
N GLU A 23 -5.73 -2.54 -6.66
CA GLU A 23 -5.78 -2.79 -5.21
C GLU A 23 -7.08 -3.51 -4.82
N HIS A 24 -8.21 -3.08 -5.36
CA HIS A 24 -9.50 -3.69 -5.04
C HIS A 24 -9.61 -5.13 -5.54
N ARG A 25 -9.03 -5.46 -6.70
CA ARG A 25 -9.14 -6.81 -7.28
C ARG A 25 -8.15 -7.81 -6.70
N GLN A 26 -6.94 -7.36 -6.34
CA GLN A 26 -5.87 -8.25 -5.88
C GLN A 26 -5.73 -8.28 -4.36
N GLY A 27 -6.35 -7.32 -3.64
CA GLY A 27 -6.24 -7.22 -2.18
C GLY A 27 -4.86 -6.75 -1.69
N LEU A 28 -3.94 -6.46 -2.60
CA LEU A 28 -2.58 -5.99 -2.34
C LEU A 28 -2.50 -4.49 -2.58
N LYS A 29 -1.67 -3.79 -1.79
CA LYS A 29 -1.45 -2.35 -1.94
C LYS A 29 -0.33 -2.07 -2.93
N VAL A 30 -0.55 -1.11 -3.84
CA VAL A 30 0.50 -0.69 -4.78
C VAL A 30 1.36 0.36 -4.09
N ALA A 31 2.68 0.12 -4.03
CA ALA A 31 3.66 1.01 -3.40
C ALA A 31 3.45 1.25 -1.89
N CYS A 32 3.03 0.23 -1.14
CA CYS A 32 3.05 0.24 0.32
C CYS A 32 4.51 0.20 0.83
N LEU A 33 5.00 1.33 1.36
CA LEU A 33 6.41 1.46 1.74
C LEU A 33 6.78 0.60 2.95
N GLU A 34 5.87 0.44 3.91
CA GLU A 34 6.06 -0.40 5.09
C GLU A 34 6.14 -1.88 4.73
N GLU A 35 5.32 -2.34 3.78
CA GLU A 35 5.41 -3.71 3.26
C GLU A 35 6.74 -3.95 2.56
N ILE A 36 7.16 -3.03 1.68
CA ILE A 36 8.45 -3.12 1.00
C ILE A 36 9.59 -3.15 2.02
N ALA A 37 9.56 -2.24 3.01
CA ALA A 37 10.57 -2.18 4.06
C ALA A 37 10.62 -3.46 4.91
N TYR A 38 9.46 -4.05 5.21
CA TYR A 38 9.36 -5.30 5.97
C TYR A 38 9.90 -6.49 5.16
N GLN A 39 9.50 -6.64 3.90
CA GLN A 39 9.98 -7.71 3.01
C GLN A 39 11.48 -7.59 2.70
N GLN A 40 12.02 -6.37 2.66
CA GLN A 40 13.45 -6.12 2.48
C GLN A 40 14.25 -6.22 3.80
N GLY A 41 13.59 -6.43 4.94
CA GLY A 41 14.21 -6.52 6.25
C GLY A 41 14.77 -5.21 6.80
N TRP A 42 14.33 -4.06 6.27
CA TRP A 42 14.70 -2.73 6.78
C TRP A 42 13.99 -2.38 8.08
N ILE A 43 12.81 -2.95 8.29
CA ILE A 43 12.06 -2.86 9.55
C ILE A 43 11.71 -4.25 10.05
N ASP A 44 11.63 -4.39 11.37
CA ASP A 44 11.16 -5.61 12.00
C ASP A 44 9.62 -5.63 12.17
N ARG A 45 9.11 -6.79 12.59
CA ARG A 45 7.68 -6.99 12.82
C ARG A 45 7.10 -6.05 13.87
N GLU A 46 7.87 -5.68 14.89
CA GLU A 46 7.40 -4.80 15.96
C GLU A 46 7.22 -3.37 15.45
N GLN A 47 8.16 -2.90 14.62
CA GLN A 47 8.10 -1.63 13.93
C GLN A 47 6.93 -1.58 12.95
N LEU A 48 6.69 -2.65 12.18
CA LEU A 48 5.52 -2.77 11.31
C LEU A 48 4.21 -2.68 12.11
N LEU A 49 4.08 -3.42 13.21
CA LEU A 49 2.89 -3.39 14.07
C LEU A 49 2.66 -2.02 14.71
N LYS A 50 3.73 -1.29 15.04
CA LYS A 50 3.63 0.09 15.55
C LYS A 50 3.01 1.02 14.51
N GLN A 51 3.41 0.89 13.24
CA GLN A 51 2.80 1.66 12.15
C GLN A 51 1.36 1.22 11.87
N ALA A 52 1.10 -0.09 11.86
CA ALA A 52 -0.26 -0.62 11.72
C ALA A 52 -1.22 -0.07 12.79
N LYS A 53 -0.76 0.03 14.05
CA LYS A 53 -1.52 0.65 15.14
C LYS A 53 -1.81 2.13 14.91
N ALA A 54 -0.85 2.90 14.41
CA ALA A 54 -1.05 4.31 14.11
C ALA A 54 -2.17 4.53 13.07
N PHE A 55 -2.26 3.63 12.08
CA PHE A 55 -3.24 3.69 10.99
C PHE A 55 -4.45 2.76 11.15
N GLY A 56 -4.62 2.09 12.30
CA GLY A 56 -5.52 0.93 12.47
C GLY A 56 -7.01 1.19 12.22
N LYS A 57 -7.44 2.46 12.16
CA LYS A 57 -8.81 2.84 11.79
C LYS A 57 -9.07 2.88 10.28
N THR A 58 -8.02 2.73 9.48
CA THR A 58 -8.07 2.81 8.01
C THR A 58 -7.87 1.43 7.40
N GLY A 59 -8.33 1.24 6.15
CA GLY A 59 -8.03 0.02 5.39
C GLY A 59 -6.52 -0.21 5.19
N TYR A 60 -5.70 0.85 5.23
CA TYR A 60 -4.25 0.74 5.19
C TYR A 60 -3.67 0.10 6.46
N GLY A 61 -4.10 0.56 7.64
CA GLY A 61 -3.65 -0.04 8.90
C GLY A 61 -4.10 -1.49 9.06
N GLN A 62 -5.32 -1.82 8.61
CA GLN A 62 -5.80 -3.21 8.59
C GLN A 62 -4.95 -4.10 7.67
N TYR A 63 -4.54 -3.59 6.52
CA TYR A 63 -3.62 -4.29 5.63
C TYR A 63 -2.27 -4.56 6.30
N LEU A 64 -1.68 -3.55 6.95
CA LEU A 64 -0.40 -3.72 7.67
C LEU A 64 -0.51 -4.72 8.84
N PHE A 65 -1.67 -4.81 9.49
CA PHE A 65 -1.90 -5.85 10.50
C PHE A 65 -1.90 -7.24 9.90
N GLY A 66 -2.59 -7.45 8.78
CA GLY A 66 -2.59 -8.73 8.06
C GLY A 66 -1.17 -9.17 7.68
N LEU A 67 -0.37 -8.24 7.15
CA LEU A 67 1.02 -8.50 6.77
C LEU A 67 1.92 -8.88 7.97
N ALA A 68 1.62 -8.37 9.16
CA ALA A 68 2.35 -8.70 10.37
C ALA A 68 1.90 -10.03 11.01
N GLU A 69 0.75 -10.58 10.61
CA GLU A 69 0.21 -11.86 11.10
C GLU A 69 0.59 -13.06 10.20
N GLU A 70 1.05 -12.79 8.98
CA GLU A 70 1.62 -13.77 8.03
C GLU A 70 3.07 -14.16 8.38
#